data_AF-A0A353PSA4-F1
#
_entry.id   AF-A0A353PSA4-F1
#
_cell.length_a   1.000
_cell.length_b   1.000
_cell.length_c   1.000
_cell.angle_alpha   90.00
_cell.angle_beta   90.00
_cell.angle_gamma   90.00
#
_symmetry.space_group_name_H-M   'P 1'
#
loop_
_entity.id
_entity.type
_entity.pdbx_description
1 polymer ?
#
loop_
_entity_poly.entity_id
_entity_poly.type
_entity_poly.pdbx_seq_one_letter_code
_entity_poly.pdbx_strand_id
1 'polypeptide(L)'
;MRKNKFLLITFILFSLIKSLASLEYSDIYADVSEFFSVFIDPNEGLTSFRSLLIPSGGRPEALGNAYTGMANDLSYIEYNPAASAVLDETEIGVFHNAWILDTNVESFVFTSRKRNLGWGAQIKALYLPFTEYDLFGNSVSAGYYSETIAAINLAYNFFAGYTFKGLAVGTSLKTAFRSVPDYVNSETDQIDKNAGLGQSGLAFMADLGFLFRFNAFKFYSSREANMQVGLSFMHFGAGITGFAQADGVFLDDPLPSKINLGFSYKPIRPLTFVADISQPLNLQSIGESGLLSFGGGMALQITPFFAVHSGFFLSGGNPRFSLGSEFMLFSYLANVNYTLDLTSSINPISRFSLALKMNLGDKGRKSDAEKVDELYVKGLEAYYLLHLEEAIRLWEEALEIDPGFDPAIIAIKAAQATIDIQEKIRDIQKLE
;
A
#
# COMPACT_ATOMS: atom_id res chain seq x y z
N MET A 1 -18.94 32.94 29.77
CA MET A 1 -18.74 31.47 29.88
C MET A 1 -17.80 30.85 28.83
N ARG A 2 -17.69 31.33 27.57
CA ARG A 2 -16.79 30.74 26.54
C ARG A 2 -15.29 30.99 26.77
N LYS A 3 -14.88 32.17 27.25
CA LYS A 3 -13.46 32.50 27.52
C LYS A 3 -12.82 31.66 28.64
N ASN A 4 -13.56 31.36 29.70
CA ASN A 4 -13.03 30.62 30.86
C ASN A 4 -12.84 29.12 30.55
N LYS A 5 -13.59 28.55 29.61
CA LYS A 5 -13.38 27.17 29.13
C LYS A 5 -12.13 27.05 28.26
N PHE A 6 -11.82 28.06 27.45
CA PHE A 6 -10.60 28.08 26.64
C PHE A 6 -9.36 28.15 27.53
N LEU A 7 -9.33 29.08 28.50
CA LEU A 7 -8.24 29.18 29.49
C LEU A 7 -8.04 27.92 30.32
N LEU A 8 -9.12 27.22 30.70
CA LEU A 8 -9.03 25.96 31.44
C LEU A 8 -8.43 24.84 30.56
N ILE A 9 -8.83 24.75 29.28
CA ILE A 9 -8.26 23.80 28.32
C ILE A 9 -6.78 24.11 28.05
N THR A 10 -6.43 25.39 27.87
CA THR A 10 -5.03 25.80 27.68
C THR A 10 -4.19 25.52 28.93
N PHE A 11 -4.76 25.71 30.13
CA PHE A 11 -4.08 25.41 31.40
C PHE A 11 -3.90 23.90 31.62
N ILE A 12 -4.90 23.08 31.27
CA ILE A 12 -4.80 21.62 31.31
C ILE A 12 -3.76 21.11 30.29
N LEU A 13 -3.75 21.65 29.07
CA LEU A 13 -2.71 21.38 28.06
C LEU A 13 -1.32 21.80 28.55
N PHE A 14 -1.19 22.98 29.17
CA PHE A 14 0.09 23.43 29.75
C PHE A 14 0.53 22.60 30.96
N SER A 15 -0.39 22.09 31.77
CA SER A 15 -0.06 21.19 32.88
C SER A 15 0.36 19.80 32.41
N LEU A 16 -0.22 19.30 31.31
CA LEU A 16 0.20 18.06 30.64
C LEU A 16 1.58 18.21 29.97
N ILE A 17 1.90 19.40 29.43
CA ILE A 17 3.23 19.70 28.88
C ILE A 17 4.29 19.76 30.00
N LYS A 18 3.94 20.22 31.20
CA LYS A 18 4.87 20.26 32.34
C LYS A 18 5.23 18.87 32.90
N SER A 19 4.31 17.89 32.85
CA SER A 19 4.65 16.50 33.22
C SER A 19 5.49 15.79 32.15
N LEU A 20 5.39 16.20 30.87
CA LEU A 20 6.28 15.73 29.81
C LEU A 20 7.70 16.31 29.92
N ALA A 21 7.87 17.50 30.50
CA ALA A 21 9.16 18.19 30.58
C ALA A 21 10.09 17.70 31.70
N SER A 22 9.65 16.75 32.54
CA SER A 22 10.44 16.20 33.65
C SER A 22 10.77 14.71 33.53
N LEU A 23 10.42 14.07 32.41
CA LEU A 23 10.75 12.67 32.13
C LEU A 23 12.09 12.63 31.39
N GLU A 24 13.07 11.89 31.92
CA GLU A 24 14.27 11.58 31.14
C GLU A 24 13.87 10.68 29.95
N TYR A 25 14.52 10.86 28.79
CA TYR A 25 14.22 10.08 27.58
C TYR A 25 14.31 8.57 27.84
N SER A 26 15.21 8.14 28.73
CA SER A 26 15.36 6.76 29.19
C SER A 26 14.16 6.22 29.96
N ASP A 27 13.48 7.05 30.74
CA ASP A 27 12.32 6.64 31.54
C ASP A 27 11.09 6.43 30.65
N ILE A 28 10.86 7.36 29.70
CA ILE A 28 9.81 7.21 28.67
C ILE A 28 10.06 5.95 27.85
N TYR A 29 11.33 5.72 27.48
CA TYR A 29 11.72 4.54 26.72
C TYR A 29 11.40 3.25 27.47
N ALA A 30 11.79 3.18 28.75
CA ALA A 30 11.54 2.02 29.60
C ALA A 30 10.05 1.75 29.79
N ASP A 31 9.27 2.78 30.10
CA ASP A 31 7.81 2.66 30.30
C ASP A 31 7.10 2.19 29.02
N VAL A 32 7.47 2.75 27.87
CA VAL A 32 6.89 2.36 26.57
C VAL A 32 7.30 0.92 26.23
N SER A 33 8.58 0.56 26.42
CA SER A 33 9.05 -0.81 26.16
C SER A 33 8.39 -1.84 27.08
N GLU A 34 8.18 -1.52 28.36
CA GLU A 34 7.48 -2.38 29.31
C GLU A 34 6.01 -2.57 28.90
N PHE A 35 5.32 -1.48 28.53
CA PHE A 35 3.93 -1.52 28.07
C PHE A 35 3.73 -2.45 26.86
N PHE A 36 4.67 -2.45 25.91
CA PHE A 36 4.60 -3.30 24.71
C PHE A 36 5.29 -4.66 24.84
N SER A 37 5.89 -4.97 25.99
CA SER A 37 6.64 -6.22 26.20
C SER A 37 5.79 -7.49 26.04
N VAL A 38 4.48 -7.39 26.28
CA VAL A 38 3.49 -8.46 26.06
C VAL A 38 3.39 -8.88 24.59
N PHE A 39 3.80 -8.01 23.66
CA PHE A 39 3.80 -8.29 22.23
C PHE A 39 5.13 -8.82 21.70
N ILE A 40 6.14 -9.05 22.55
CA ILE A 40 7.42 -9.67 22.13
C ILE A 40 7.14 -11.06 21.56
N ASP A 41 7.61 -11.29 20.34
CA ASP A 41 7.36 -12.51 19.59
C ASP A 41 8.53 -13.48 19.74
N PRO A 42 8.33 -14.69 20.31
CA PRO A 42 9.39 -15.68 20.45
C PRO A 42 9.86 -16.26 19.10
N ASN A 43 9.06 -16.11 18.03
CA ASN A 43 9.33 -16.63 16.69
C ASN A 43 9.96 -15.55 15.78
N GLU A 44 10.34 -14.39 16.34
CA GLU A 44 10.97 -13.33 15.55
C GLU A 44 12.33 -13.78 15.00
N GLY A 45 12.57 -13.51 13.72
CA GLY A 45 13.85 -13.81 13.08
C GLY A 45 13.98 -15.20 12.47
N LEU A 46 12.92 -16.02 12.43
CA LEU A 46 12.95 -17.34 11.79
C LEU A 46 12.81 -17.30 10.25
N THR A 47 12.84 -16.11 9.63
CA THR A 47 12.62 -15.93 8.19
C THR A 47 13.86 -15.46 7.44
N SER A 48 14.05 -15.97 6.23
CA SER A 48 15.02 -15.45 5.24
C SER A 48 14.46 -14.22 4.50
N PHE A 49 15.26 -13.61 3.61
CA PHE A 49 14.86 -12.49 2.74
C PHE A 49 14.13 -11.35 3.49
N ARG A 50 14.72 -10.90 4.60
CA ARG A 50 14.08 -9.90 5.48
C ARG A 50 13.92 -8.53 4.83
N SER A 51 14.56 -8.28 3.68
CA SER A 51 14.32 -7.08 2.87
C SER A 51 12.86 -6.92 2.43
N LEU A 52 12.08 -8.00 2.39
CA LEU A 52 10.63 -7.98 2.12
C LEU A 52 9.83 -7.32 3.26
N LEU A 53 10.34 -7.30 4.49
CA LEU A 53 9.69 -6.68 5.64
C LEU A 53 9.92 -5.16 5.72
N ILE A 54 10.95 -4.66 5.03
CA ILE A 54 11.33 -3.26 5.05
C ILE A 54 10.54 -2.55 3.96
N PRO A 55 9.78 -1.48 4.24
CA PRO A 55 9.05 -0.77 3.20
C PRO A 55 10.00 -0.04 2.25
N SER A 56 9.63 0.09 0.98
CA SER A 56 10.32 0.98 0.03
C SER A 56 10.30 2.45 0.48
N GLY A 57 9.35 2.83 1.35
CA GLY A 57 9.12 4.19 1.82
C GLY A 57 7.86 4.82 1.21
N GLY A 58 7.81 6.14 1.18
CA GLY A 58 6.67 6.89 0.63
C GLY A 58 5.42 6.81 1.52
N ARG A 59 4.24 7.04 0.94
CA ARG A 59 2.99 7.19 1.71
C ARG A 59 2.68 6.06 2.71
N PRO A 60 2.89 4.76 2.41
CA PRO A 60 2.61 3.69 3.37
C PRO A 60 3.41 3.79 4.66
N GLU A 61 4.68 4.15 4.58
CA GLU A 61 5.54 4.25 5.76
C GLU A 61 5.06 5.36 6.70
N ALA A 62 4.59 6.47 6.14
CA ALA A 62 3.99 7.56 6.92
C ALA A 62 2.65 7.19 7.59
N LEU A 63 1.96 6.19 7.05
CA LEU A 63 0.69 5.69 7.55
C LEU A 63 0.84 4.43 8.42
N GLY A 64 2.04 4.19 8.95
CA GLY A 64 2.28 3.06 9.84
C GLY A 64 2.14 1.72 9.11
N ASN A 65 2.54 1.67 7.83
CA ASN A 65 2.40 0.50 6.95
C ASN A 65 0.96 -0.01 6.79
N ALA A 66 -0.05 0.77 7.21
CA ALA A 66 -1.45 0.45 7.00
C ALA A 66 -1.89 0.91 5.62
N TYR A 67 -1.76 0.01 4.64
CA TYR A 67 -1.93 0.36 3.23
C TYR A 67 -2.63 -0.71 2.39
N THR A 68 -2.88 -1.91 2.91
CA THR A 68 -3.56 -2.98 2.18
C THR A 68 -4.97 -2.59 1.73
N GLY A 69 -5.69 -1.81 2.55
CA GLY A 69 -7.03 -1.30 2.20
C GLY A 69 -7.03 -0.01 1.36
N MET A 70 -6.02 0.85 1.51
CA MET A 70 -5.93 2.11 0.78
C MET A 70 -5.37 1.93 -0.62
N ALA A 71 -4.17 1.32 -0.71
CA ALA A 71 -3.46 0.86 -1.91
C ALA A 71 -3.75 1.69 -3.18
N ASN A 72 -3.58 3.01 -3.12
CA ASN A 72 -4.04 3.93 -4.18
C ASN A 72 -2.90 4.67 -4.91
N ASP A 73 -1.67 4.19 -4.79
CA ASP A 73 -0.50 4.68 -5.53
C ASP A 73 0.44 3.51 -5.85
N LEU A 74 1.56 3.80 -6.54
CA LEU A 74 2.65 2.86 -6.85
C LEU A 74 3.04 1.88 -5.74
N SER A 75 2.96 2.28 -4.47
CA SER A 75 3.41 1.43 -3.37
C SER A 75 2.52 0.19 -3.19
N TYR A 76 1.35 0.13 -3.84
CA TYR A 76 0.43 -1.01 -3.77
C TYR A 76 1.09 -2.38 -3.99
N ILE A 77 2.14 -2.46 -4.81
CA ILE A 77 2.79 -3.71 -5.18
C ILE A 77 3.44 -4.43 -3.99
N GLU A 78 3.69 -3.71 -2.88
CA GLU A 78 4.18 -4.26 -1.61
C GLU A 78 3.07 -4.61 -0.60
N TYR A 79 1.82 -4.21 -0.85
CA TYR A 79 0.74 -4.29 0.15
C TYR A 79 -0.53 -4.98 -0.34
N ASN A 80 -0.97 -4.73 -1.57
CA ASN A 80 -2.15 -5.36 -2.15
C ASN A 80 -2.08 -5.36 -3.69
N PRO A 81 -1.74 -6.50 -4.33
CA PRO A 81 -1.59 -6.56 -5.78
C PRO A 81 -2.88 -6.34 -6.59
N ALA A 82 -4.06 -6.33 -5.96
CA ALA A 82 -5.33 -6.02 -6.64
C ALA A 82 -5.46 -4.56 -7.10
N ALA A 83 -4.72 -3.66 -6.45
CA ALA A 83 -4.90 -2.23 -6.62
C ALA A 83 -4.58 -1.71 -8.03
N SER A 84 -3.70 -2.36 -8.79
CA SER A 84 -3.34 -1.89 -10.14
C SER A 84 -4.53 -1.74 -11.08
N ALA A 85 -5.58 -2.54 -10.89
CA ALA A 85 -6.80 -2.46 -11.68
C ALA A 85 -7.66 -1.23 -11.39
N VAL A 86 -7.41 -0.54 -10.27
CA VAL A 86 -8.25 0.54 -9.75
C VAL A 86 -7.52 1.88 -9.56
N LEU A 87 -6.21 1.95 -9.83
CA LEU A 87 -5.44 3.20 -9.79
C LEU A 87 -5.98 4.22 -10.79
N ASP A 88 -6.03 5.49 -10.41
CA ASP A 88 -6.60 6.52 -11.27
C ASP A 88 -5.70 6.77 -12.49
N GLU A 89 -4.39 6.72 -12.30
CA GLU A 89 -3.39 7.23 -13.21
C GLU A 89 -2.33 6.19 -13.56
N THR A 90 -1.64 6.41 -14.68
CA THR A 90 -0.40 5.68 -14.99
C THR A 90 0.73 6.36 -14.23
N GLU A 91 1.51 5.62 -13.47
CA GLU A 91 2.51 6.20 -12.58
C GLU A 91 3.86 5.50 -12.76
N ILE A 92 4.92 6.26 -12.51
CA ILE A 92 6.29 5.77 -12.37
C ILE A 92 6.92 6.48 -11.18
N GLY A 93 7.75 5.79 -10.40
CA GLY A 93 8.35 6.41 -9.23
C GLY A 93 9.60 5.70 -8.73
N VAL A 94 10.41 6.49 -8.05
CA VAL A 94 11.61 6.06 -7.36
C VAL A 94 11.46 6.33 -5.87
N PHE A 95 11.99 5.44 -5.06
CA PHE A 95 11.95 5.51 -3.61
C PHE A 95 13.34 5.26 -3.07
N HIS A 96 13.74 6.07 -2.11
CA HIS A 96 14.97 5.95 -1.36
C HIS A 96 14.61 5.91 0.13
N ASN A 97 15.03 4.86 0.83
CA ASN A 97 14.83 4.71 2.26
C ASN A 97 16.17 4.47 2.95
N ALA A 98 16.63 5.47 3.71
CA ALA A 98 17.80 5.38 4.56
C ALA A 98 17.36 4.74 5.90
N TRP A 99 17.69 3.46 6.08
CA TRP A 99 17.14 2.67 7.17
C TRP A 99 17.95 2.79 8.46
N ILE A 100 19.01 1.97 8.65
CA ILE A 100 19.89 1.96 9.83
C ILE A 100 21.32 1.58 9.41
N LEU A 101 22.35 2.11 10.11
CA LEU A 101 23.77 1.73 9.93
C LEU A 101 24.20 1.69 8.45
N ASP A 102 24.01 2.79 7.73
CA ASP A 102 24.32 2.95 6.29
C ASP A 102 23.59 1.98 5.35
N THR A 103 22.57 1.26 5.84
CA THR A 103 21.69 0.43 5.01
C THR A 103 20.70 1.29 4.25
N ASN A 104 20.67 1.14 2.94
CA ASN A 104 19.76 1.86 2.06
C ASN A 104 18.88 0.88 1.28
N VAL A 105 17.63 1.30 1.06
CA VAL A 105 16.70 0.60 0.18
C VAL A 105 16.31 1.54 -0.96
N GLU A 106 16.59 1.10 -2.17
CA GLU A 106 16.20 1.79 -3.40
C GLU A 106 15.09 1.01 -4.07
N SER A 107 14.10 1.69 -4.62
CA SER A 107 13.04 1.03 -5.37
C SER A 107 12.61 1.84 -6.57
N PHE A 108 12.32 1.14 -7.64
CA PHE A 108 11.73 1.66 -8.86
C PHE A 108 10.43 0.91 -9.12
N VAL A 109 9.34 1.65 -9.32
CA VAL A 109 8.02 1.08 -9.54
C VAL A 109 7.37 1.75 -10.74
N PHE A 110 6.71 0.95 -11.57
CA PHE A 110 5.87 1.40 -12.67
C PHE A 110 4.53 0.68 -12.60
N THR A 111 3.45 1.41 -12.88
CA THR A 111 2.11 0.84 -12.96
C THR A 111 1.26 1.52 -14.02
N SER A 112 0.38 0.77 -14.62
CA SER A 112 -0.54 1.23 -15.66
C SER A 112 -1.78 0.38 -15.64
N ARG A 113 -2.88 0.96 -16.10
CA ARG A 113 -4.10 0.18 -16.39
C ARG A 113 -4.76 0.58 -17.69
N LYS A 114 -5.61 -0.30 -18.19
CA LYS A 114 -6.57 -0.06 -19.28
C LYS A 114 -7.93 -0.55 -18.83
N ARG A 115 -8.86 0.38 -18.61
CA ARG A 115 -10.18 0.10 -18.01
C ARG A 115 -10.01 -0.69 -16.70
N ASN A 116 -10.54 -1.91 -16.66
CA ASN A 116 -10.53 -2.77 -15.48
C ASN A 116 -9.29 -3.68 -15.38
N LEU A 117 -8.40 -3.69 -16.37
CA LEU A 117 -7.17 -4.48 -16.37
C LEU A 117 -5.98 -3.62 -15.95
N GLY A 118 -5.33 -3.96 -14.84
CA GLY A 118 -4.14 -3.30 -14.32
C GLY A 118 -2.90 -4.18 -14.39
N TRP A 119 -1.74 -3.56 -14.53
CA TRP A 119 -0.44 -4.23 -14.50
C TRP A 119 0.64 -3.30 -13.96
N GLY A 120 1.71 -3.89 -13.46
CA GLY A 120 2.85 -3.13 -12.94
C GLY A 120 4.10 -3.97 -12.79
N ALA A 121 5.20 -3.29 -12.51
CA ALA A 121 6.49 -3.91 -12.23
C ALA A 121 7.23 -3.12 -11.16
N GLN A 122 8.04 -3.82 -10.36
CA GLN A 122 8.91 -3.22 -9.36
C GLN A 122 10.28 -3.89 -9.41
N ILE A 123 11.31 -3.08 -9.17
CA ILE A 123 12.63 -3.53 -8.76
C ILE A 123 12.94 -2.83 -7.46
N LYS A 124 13.39 -3.59 -6.46
CA LYS A 124 13.78 -3.10 -5.14
C LYS A 124 15.11 -3.70 -4.77
N ALA A 125 16.03 -2.89 -4.29
CA ALA A 125 17.36 -3.31 -3.89
C ALA A 125 17.68 -2.75 -2.51
N LEU A 126 17.95 -3.64 -1.56
CA LEU A 126 18.59 -3.30 -0.31
C LEU A 126 20.09 -3.55 -0.45
N TYR A 127 20.90 -2.62 0.03
CA TYR A 127 22.35 -2.81 0.14
C TYR A 127 22.90 -2.21 1.42
N LEU A 128 23.93 -2.87 1.94
CA LEU A 128 24.63 -2.53 3.17
C LEU A 128 26.13 -2.79 2.96
N PRO A 129 27.02 -1.81 3.24
CA PRO A 129 28.44 -2.08 3.33
C PRO A 129 28.72 -3.06 4.47
N PHE A 130 29.39 -4.15 4.16
CA PHE A 130 29.80 -5.16 5.13
C PHE A 130 31.32 -5.13 5.27
N THR A 131 31.81 -4.97 6.50
CA THR A 131 33.24 -5.03 6.81
C THR A 131 33.44 -6.11 7.85
N GLU A 132 34.28 -7.07 7.52
CA GLU A 132 34.66 -8.15 8.41
C GLU A 132 35.86 -7.72 9.26
N TYR A 133 35.80 -8.06 10.54
CA TYR A 133 36.85 -7.79 11.51
C TYR A 133 37.38 -9.10 12.10
N ASP A 134 38.70 -9.23 12.22
CA ASP A 134 39.33 -10.35 12.93
C ASP A 134 39.13 -10.24 14.46
N LEU A 135 39.62 -11.25 15.19
CA LEU A 135 39.59 -11.29 16.66
C LEU A 135 40.35 -10.13 17.32
N PHE A 136 41.23 -9.45 16.59
CA PHE A 136 42.03 -8.31 17.04
C PHE A 136 41.44 -6.96 16.64
N GLY A 137 40.32 -6.94 15.93
CA GLY A 137 39.63 -5.74 15.46
C GLY A 137 40.22 -5.13 14.19
N ASN A 138 41.08 -5.83 13.45
CA ASN A 138 41.56 -5.38 12.14
C ASN A 138 40.52 -5.72 11.06
N SER A 139 40.31 -4.80 10.12
CA SER A 139 39.49 -5.08 8.95
C SER A 139 40.20 -6.04 8.01
N VAL A 140 39.59 -7.20 7.75
CA VAL A 140 40.19 -8.30 6.97
C VAL A 140 39.49 -8.54 5.63
N SER A 141 38.22 -8.17 5.51
CA SER A 141 37.47 -8.19 4.26
C SER A 141 36.45 -7.04 4.23
N ALA A 142 36.10 -6.60 3.03
CA ALA A 142 35.06 -5.62 2.79
C ALA A 142 34.26 -6.00 1.55
N GLY A 143 32.95 -5.87 1.62
CA GLY A 143 32.04 -6.17 0.52
C GLY A 143 30.68 -5.52 0.73
N TYR A 144 29.73 -5.89 -0.11
CA TYR A 144 28.34 -5.45 0.01
C TYR A 144 27.43 -6.64 0.18
N TYR A 145 26.67 -6.65 1.27
CA TYR A 145 25.47 -7.44 1.34
C TYR A 145 24.40 -6.77 0.49
N SER A 146 23.72 -7.53 -0.37
CA SER A 146 22.58 -7.01 -1.12
C SER A 146 21.46 -8.00 -1.27
N GLU A 147 20.23 -7.49 -1.23
CA GLU A 147 19.02 -8.24 -1.55
C GLU A 147 18.25 -7.48 -2.62
N THR A 148 18.10 -8.08 -3.80
CA THR A 148 17.35 -7.49 -4.92
C THR A 148 16.08 -8.29 -5.17
N ILE A 149 14.94 -7.61 -5.17
CA ILE A 149 13.62 -8.17 -5.43
C ILE A 149 13.10 -7.58 -6.74
N ALA A 150 12.62 -8.44 -7.64
CA ALA A 150 11.90 -8.06 -8.84
C ALA A 150 10.47 -8.60 -8.77
N ALA A 151 9.49 -7.76 -9.15
CA ALA A 151 8.08 -8.11 -9.12
C ALA A 151 7.38 -7.72 -10.42
N ILE A 152 6.47 -8.57 -10.88
CA ILE A 152 5.50 -8.26 -11.92
C ILE A 152 4.09 -8.43 -11.36
N ASN A 153 3.17 -7.60 -11.77
CA ASN A 153 1.81 -7.55 -11.23
C ASN A 153 0.77 -7.57 -12.34
N LEU A 154 -0.35 -8.27 -12.10
CA LEU A 154 -1.53 -8.29 -12.94
C LEU A 154 -2.79 -8.27 -12.08
N ALA A 155 -3.76 -7.42 -12.38
CA ALA A 155 -5.03 -7.38 -11.68
C ALA A 155 -6.21 -7.09 -12.60
N TYR A 156 -7.40 -7.51 -12.18
CA TYR A 156 -8.65 -7.25 -12.86
C TYR A 156 -9.74 -6.80 -11.89
N ASN A 157 -10.52 -5.77 -12.27
CA ASN A 157 -11.66 -5.29 -11.51
C ASN A 157 -12.98 -5.87 -12.03
N PHE A 158 -13.54 -6.84 -11.30
CA PHE A 158 -14.78 -7.51 -11.66
C PHE A 158 -15.99 -6.69 -11.23
N PHE A 159 -17.06 -6.75 -12.02
CA PHE A 159 -18.35 -6.08 -11.73
C PHE A 159 -18.21 -4.57 -11.45
N ALA A 160 -17.24 -3.93 -12.10
CA ALA A 160 -17.05 -2.50 -11.96
C ALA A 160 -18.23 -1.74 -12.59
N GLY A 161 -18.91 -0.93 -11.80
CA GLY A 161 -19.99 -0.05 -12.26
C GLY A 161 -20.00 1.30 -11.55
N TYR A 162 -21.11 2.03 -11.68
CA TYR A 162 -21.26 3.35 -11.09
C TYR A 162 -21.47 3.27 -9.58
N THR A 163 -22.37 2.40 -9.12
CA THR A 163 -22.75 2.31 -7.71
C THR A 163 -21.82 1.38 -6.96
N PHE A 164 -21.64 0.15 -7.48
CA PHE A 164 -20.66 -0.80 -6.99
C PHE A 164 -19.35 -0.61 -7.76
N LYS A 165 -18.25 -0.27 -7.06
CA LYS A 165 -16.98 0.05 -7.73
C LYS A 165 -16.18 -1.19 -8.15
N GLY A 166 -16.75 -2.36 -7.95
CA GLY A 166 -16.19 -3.64 -8.34
C GLY A 166 -15.41 -4.33 -7.22
N LEU A 167 -15.09 -5.59 -7.49
CA LEU A 167 -14.16 -6.41 -6.74
C LEU A 167 -12.88 -6.52 -7.56
N ALA A 168 -11.83 -5.84 -7.11
CA ALA A 168 -10.52 -5.98 -7.72
C ALA A 168 -9.82 -7.21 -7.15
N VAL A 169 -9.31 -8.05 -8.05
CA VAL A 169 -8.50 -9.23 -7.72
C VAL A 169 -7.20 -9.11 -8.48
N GLY A 170 -6.07 -9.31 -7.82
CA GLY A 170 -4.77 -9.23 -8.48
C GLY A 170 -3.77 -10.20 -7.90
N THR A 171 -2.74 -10.48 -8.69
CA THR A 171 -1.62 -11.31 -8.30
C THR A 171 -0.31 -10.63 -8.67
N SER A 172 0.73 -10.95 -7.92
CA SER A 172 2.10 -10.57 -8.25
C SER A 172 3.00 -11.78 -8.20
N LEU A 173 3.90 -11.90 -9.17
CA LEU A 173 4.99 -12.86 -9.15
C LEU A 173 6.26 -12.12 -8.79
N LYS A 174 7.01 -12.61 -7.81
CA LYS A 174 8.24 -11.99 -7.34
C LYS A 174 9.37 -13.00 -7.30
N THR A 175 10.56 -12.52 -7.61
CA THR A 175 11.81 -13.24 -7.38
C THR A 175 12.75 -12.36 -6.59
N ALA A 176 13.54 -12.95 -5.71
CA ALA A 176 14.52 -12.23 -4.91
C ALA A 176 15.87 -12.94 -4.95
N PHE A 177 16.94 -12.17 -5.07
CA PHE A 177 18.32 -12.65 -5.03
C PHE A 177 19.06 -11.99 -3.88
N ARG A 178 19.58 -12.80 -2.96
CA ARG A 178 20.44 -12.40 -1.84
C ARG A 178 21.88 -12.69 -2.23
N SER A 179 22.70 -11.65 -2.31
CA SER A 179 24.14 -11.74 -2.54
C SER A 179 24.89 -11.47 -1.23
N VAL A 180 25.69 -12.43 -0.81
CA VAL A 180 26.59 -12.31 0.36
C VAL A 180 28.04 -12.21 -0.16
N PRO A 181 28.85 -11.26 0.31
CA PRO A 181 30.24 -11.14 -0.09
C PRO A 181 31.08 -12.29 0.49
N ASP A 182 32.21 -12.59 -0.16
CA ASP A 182 33.17 -13.57 0.36
C ASP A 182 33.80 -13.05 1.67
N TYR A 183 33.95 -13.97 2.63
CA TYR A 183 34.47 -13.70 3.97
C TYR A 183 35.75 -14.52 4.24
N VAL A 184 36.48 -14.13 5.28
CA VAL A 184 37.76 -14.69 5.65
C VAL A 184 37.56 -15.95 6.49
N ASN A 185 38.38 -16.98 6.23
CA ASN A 185 38.42 -18.14 7.10
C ASN A 185 39.20 -17.78 8.38
N SER A 186 38.53 -17.89 9.53
CA SER A 186 39.07 -17.52 10.84
C SER A 186 40.30 -18.32 11.28
N GLU A 187 40.61 -19.45 10.61
CA GLU A 187 41.79 -20.26 10.90
C GLU A 187 42.98 -19.93 10.00
N THR A 188 42.76 -19.39 8.80
CA THR A 188 43.82 -19.16 7.80
C THR A 188 44.06 -17.69 7.45
N ASP A 189 43.20 -16.77 7.92
CA ASP A 189 43.19 -15.34 7.59
C ASP A 189 43.20 -15.06 6.07
N GLN A 190 42.72 -16.02 5.27
CA GLN A 190 42.56 -15.89 3.82
C GLN A 190 41.08 -15.84 3.44
N ILE A 191 40.77 -14.99 2.45
CA ILE A 191 39.42 -14.92 1.87
C ILE A 191 39.10 -16.28 1.25
N ASP A 192 38.04 -16.91 1.73
CA ASP A 192 37.57 -18.16 1.16
C ASP A 192 36.74 -17.88 -0.09
N LYS A 193 37.26 -18.35 -1.23
CA LYS A 193 36.70 -18.04 -2.53
C LYS A 193 35.37 -18.78 -2.70
N ASN A 194 34.29 -18.03 -2.96
CA ASN A 194 32.90 -18.50 -3.05
C ASN A 194 32.20 -18.78 -1.70
N ALA A 195 32.80 -18.44 -0.56
CA ALA A 195 32.14 -18.59 0.73
C ALA A 195 30.86 -17.75 0.81
N GLY A 196 30.86 -16.55 0.21
CA GLY A 196 29.68 -15.71 0.11
C GLY A 196 28.61 -16.28 -0.84
N LEU A 197 29.04 -16.92 -1.93
CA LEU A 197 28.12 -17.62 -2.83
C LEU A 197 27.39 -18.75 -2.10
N GLY A 198 28.07 -19.44 -1.18
CA GLY A 198 27.51 -20.44 -0.27
C GLY A 198 26.29 -19.97 0.50
N GLN A 199 26.31 -18.73 1.00
CA GLN A 199 25.23 -18.15 1.80
C GLN A 199 24.23 -17.32 0.98
N SER A 200 24.56 -17.08 -0.29
CA SER A 200 23.68 -16.40 -1.23
C SER A 200 22.42 -17.24 -1.49
N GLY A 201 21.32 -16.56 -1.80
CA GLY A 201 20.00 -17.18 -1.89
C GLY A 201 19.22 -16.72 -3.10
N LEU A 202 18.35 -17.58 -3.62
CA LEU A 202 17.36 -17.24 -4.65
C LEU A 202 15.97 -17.64 -4.16
N ALA A 203 15.01 -16.73 -4.24
CA ALA A 203 13.62 -16.98 -3.86
C ALA A 203 12.65 -16.74 -5.01
N PHE A 204 11.58 -17.53 -4.99
CA PHE A 204 10.40 -17.36 -5.84
C PHE A 204 9.17 -17.30 -4.97
N MET A 205 8.32 -16.31 -5.20
CA MET A 205 7.11 -16.11 -4.41
C MET A 205 5.99 -15.50 -5.24
N ALA A 206 4.77 -15.72 -4.80
CA ALA A 206 3.57 -15.14 -5.37
C ALA A 206 2.75 -14.43 -4.30
N ASP A 207 2.07 -13.38 -4.73
CA ASP A 207 1.11 -12.65 -3.93
C ASP A 207 -0.28 -12.76 -4.56
N LEU A 208 -1.31 -12.67 -3.72
CA LEU A 208 -2.71 -12.61 -4.11
C LEU A 208 -3.39 -11.49 -3.33
N GLY A 209 -4.21 -10.69 -4.00
CA GLY A 209 -4.86 -9.52 -3.43
C GLY A 209 -6.32 -9.45 -3.83
N PHE A 210 -7.12 -8.96 -2.91
CA PHE A 210 -8.52 -8.61 -3.09
C PHE A 210 -8.73 -7.20 -2.57
N LEU A 211 -9.53 -6.40 -3.27
CA LEU A 211 -9.87 -5.05 -2.86
C LEU A 211 -11.33 -4.76 -3.18
N PHE A 212 -12.11 -4.51 -2.13
CA PHE A 212 -13.52 -4.16 -2.17
C PHE A 212 -13.66 -2.65 -1.98
N ARG A 213 -14.37 -1.98 -2.88
CA ARG A 213 -14.57 -0.53 -2.86
C ARG A 213 -16.06 -0.19 -2.87
N PHE A 214 -16.51 0.59 -1.90
CA PHE A 214 -17.93 0.95 -1.77
C PHE A 214 -18.11 2.32 -1.13
N ASN A 215 -19.35 2.81 -1.15
CA ASN A 215 -19.73 4.05 -0.47
C ASN A 215 -20.54 3.73 0.79
N ALA A 216 -20.12 4.21 1.95
CA ALA A 216 -20.91 4.18 3.17
C ALA A 216 -20.56 5.37 4.10
N PHE A 217 -21.58 5.96 4.74
CA PHE A 217 -21.44 7.16 5.59
C PHE A 217 -20.60 8.28 4.94
N LYS A 218 -20.94 8.63 3.70
CA LYS A 218 -20.21 9.60 2.88
C LYS A 218 -20.89 10.98 2.93
N PHE A 219 -20.17 11.99 3.43
CA PHE A 219 -20.71 13.34 3.59
C PHE A 219 -20.30 14.31 2.47
N TYR A 220 -19.98 13.80 1.28
CA TYR A 220 -19.59 14.61 0.13
C TYR A 220 -20.00 13.96 -1.20
N SER A 221 -20.35 14.80 -2.18
CA SER A 221 -20.60 14.35 -3.54
C SER A 221 -19.27 14.13 -4.26
N SER A 222 -19.00 12.88 -4.66
CA SER A 222 -17.86 12.47 -5.51
C SER A 222 -18.12 11.07 -6.06
N ARG A 223 -17.54 10.76 -7.22
CA ARG A 223 -17.59 9.43 -7.84
C ARG A 223 -16.63 8.44 -7.16
N GLU A 224 -15.61 8.93 -6.44
CA GLU A 224 -14.63 8.11 -5.68
C GLU A 224 -15.31 7.28 -4.58
N ALA A 225 -14.89 6.03 -4.37
CA ALA A 225 -15.28 5.28 -3.17
C ALA A 225 -14.73 5.95 -1.92
N ASN A 226 -15.50 5.97 -0.83
CA ASN A 226 -15.06 6.52 0.45
C ASN A 226 -14.69 5.45 1.47
N MET A 227 -15.04 4.18 1.23
CA MET A 227 -14.63 3.04 2.05
C MET A 227 -14.01 1.95 1.19
N GLN A 228 -12.93 1.36 1.70
CA GLN A 228 -12.21 0.28 1.04
C GLN A 228 -11.80 -0.77 2.05
N VAL A 229 -11.93 -2.04 1.66
CA VAL A 229 -11.48 -3.20 2.44
C VAL A 229 -10.58 -4.04 1.55
N GLY A 230 -9.34 -4.26 1.98
CA GLY A 230 -8.35 -5.05 1.28
C GLY A 230 -8.01 -6.33 2.02
N LEU A 231 -7.81 -7.42 1.30
CA LEU A 231 -7.23 -8.66 1.81
C LEU A 231 -6.05 -9.02 0.91
N SER A 232 -4.89 -9.31 1.49
CA SER A 232 -3.70 -9.68 0.72
C SER A 232 -2.97 -10.86 1.34
N PHE A 233 -2.53 -11.78 0.51
CA PHE A 233 -1.62 -12.87 0.81
C PHE A 233 -0.28 -12.50 0.16
N MET A 234 0.75 -12.27 0.96
CA MET A 234 2.02 -11.74 0.50
C MET A 234 3.14 -12.75 0.75
N HIS A 235 4.06 -12.83 -0.20
CA HIS A 235 5.32 -13.58 -0.16
C HIS A 235 5.16 -15.09 0.02
N PHE A 236 4.12 -15.69 -0.57
CA PHE A 236 3.93 -17.15 -0.51
C PHE A 236 4.87 -17.83 -1.49
N GLY A 237 5.83 -18.60 -0.99
CA GLY A 237 6.85 -19.21 -1.83
C GLY A 237 7.97 -19.88 -1.04
N ALA A 238 9.11 -20.06 -1.70
CA ALA A 238 10.28 -20.71 -1.14
C ALA A 238 11.58 -20.05 -1.62
N GLY A 239 12.59 -20.07 -0.75
CA GLY A 239 13.96 -19.72 -1.05
C GLY A 239 14.85 -20.95 -1.14
N ILE A 240 15.92 -20.86 -1.92
CA ILE A 240 17.00 -21.85 -1.97
C ILE A 240 18.33 -21.15 -1.70
N THR A 241 19.24 -21.85 -1.03
CA THR A 241 20.60 -21.37 -0.72
C THR A 241 21.60 -22.54 -0.83
N GLY A 242 22.86 -22.34 -0.44
CA GLY A 242 23.89 -23.38 -0.53
C GLY A 242 24.62 -23.44 -1.86
N PHE A 243 24.62 -22.35 -2.65
CA PHE A 243 25.32 -22.35 -3.94
C PHE A 243 26.83 -22.54 -3.74
N ALA A 244 27.44 -23.51 -4.41
CA ALA A 244 28.86 -23.86 -4.25
C ALA A 244 29.25 -24.45 -2.87
N GLN A 245 28.29 -24.83 -2.02
CA GLN A 245 28.57 -25.67 -0.85
C GLN A 245 28.72 -27.15 -1.25
N ALA A 246 29.48 -27.92 -0.46
CA ALA A 246 29.70 -29.34 -0.70
C ALA A 246 28.41 -30.18 -0.62
N ASP A 247 27.47 -29.76 0.24
CA ASP A 247 26.17 -30.41 0.45
C ASP A 247 25.14 -30.07 -0.65
N GLY A 248 25.50 -29.17 -1.58
CA GLY A 248 24.64 -28.75 -2.68
C GLY A 248 23.60 -27.70 -2.29
N VAL A 249 22.61 -27.50 -3.18
CA VAL A 249 21.54 -26.52 -2.99
C VAL A 249 20.45 -27.11 -2.11
N PHE A 250 20.08 -26.38 -1.05
CA PHE A 250 19.02 -26.77 -0.11
C PHE A 250 17.99 -25.64 0.08
N LEU A 251 16.88 -25.98 0.72
CA LEU A 251 15.80 -25.03 1.02
C LEU A 251 16.28 -24.02 2.08
N ASP A 252 16.17 -22.73 1.78
CA ASP A 252 16.49 -21.65 2.73
C ASP A 252 15.39 -21.56 3.82
N ASP A 253 15.64 -20.76 4.85
CA ASP A 253 14.63 -20.45 5.88
C ASP A 253 13.34 -19.92 5.23
N PRO A 254 12.17 -20.09 5.88
CA PRO A 254 10.89 -19.66 5.32
C PRO A 254 10.90 -18.18 4.94
N LEU A 255 10.24 -17.85 3.83
CA LEU A 255 10.02 -16.46 3.44
C LEU A 255 9.08 -15.77 4.46
N PRO A 256 9.13 -14.43 4.59
CA PRO A 256 8.26 -13.67 5.48
C PRO A 256 6.84 -13.54 4.89
N SER A 257 6.17 -14.68 4.72
CA SER A 257 4.80 -14.76 4.23
C SER A 257 3.84 -14.13 5.24
N LYS A 258 2.83 -13.42 4.75
CA LYS A 258 1.83 -12.78 5.63
C LYS A 258 0.46 -12.68 4.98
N ILE A 259 -0.57 -12.71 5.82
CA ILE A 259 -1.94 -12.37 5.43
C ILE A 259 -2.27 -11.01 6.05
N ASN A 260 -2.71 -10.05 5.25
CA ASN A 260 -3.11 -8.72 5.73
C ASN A 260 -4.58 -8.47 5.45
N LEU A 261 -5.28 -7.91 6.42
CA LEU A 261 -6.61 -7.35 6.28
C LEU A 261 -6.51 -5.84 6.53
N GLY A 262 -6.86 -5.04 5.54
CA GLY A 262 -6.73 -3.59 5.58
C GLY A 262 -8.04 -2.87 5.37
N PHE A 263 -8.18 -1.72 6.00
CA PHE A 263 -9.36 -0.87 5.97
C PHE A 263 -8.96 0.58 5.68
N SER A 264 -9.72 1.25 4.81
CA SER A 264 -9.58 2.68 4.55
C SER A 264 -10.93 3.37 4.55
N TYR A 265 -11.03 4.52 5.21
CA TYR A 265 -12.24 5.33 5.30
C TYR A 265 -11.97 6.82 5.16
N LYS A 266 -12.64 7.45 4.21
CA LYS A 266 -12.60 8.87 3.92
C LYS A 266 -13.97 9.50 4.22
N PRO A 267 -14.30 9.88 5.47
CA PRO A 267 -15.60 10.46 5.81
C PRO A 267 -15.88 11.79 5.10
N ILE A 268 -14.84 12.62 5.00
CA ILE A 268 -14.86 13.94 4.37
C ILE A 268 -13.66 14.03 3.41
N ARG A 269 -13.75 14.91 2.41
CA ARG A 269 -12.70 15.04 1.37
C ARG A 269 -11.26 15.16 1.89
N PRO A 270 -10.95 15.95 2.93
CA PRO A 270 -9.57 16.12 3.36
C PRO A 270 -9.05 15.03 4.30
N LEU A 271 -9.90 14.17 4.86
CA LEU A 271 -9.50 13.29 5.96
C LEU A 271 -9.70 11.83 5.58
N THR A 272 -8.63 11.05 5.64
CA THR A 272 -8.63 9.60 5.43
C THR A 272 -8.04 8.90 6.64
N PHE A 273 -8.72 7.85 7.11
CA PHE A 273 -8.23 6.93 8.13
C PHE A 273 -7.88 5.60 7.47
N VAL A 274 -6.83 4.96 7.98
CA VAL A 274 -6.40 3.63 7.57
C VAL A 274 -6.07 2.77 8.78
N ALA A 275 -6.34 1.48 8.68
CA ALA A 275 -6.01 0.49 9.69
C ALA A 275 -5.78 -0.87 9.03
N ASP A 276 -4.69 -1.54 9.40
CA ASP A 276 -4.32 -2.86 8.88
C ASP A 276 -4.00 -3.81 10.03
N ILE A 277 -4.36 -5.08 9.84
CA ILE A 277 -3.97 -6.20 10.70
C ILE A 277 -3.20 -7.19 9.83
N SER A 278 -2.03 -7.60 10.30
CA SER A 278 -1.14 -8.52 9.59
C SER A 278 -0.86 -9.75 10.44
N GLN A 279 -1.06 -10.93 9.87
CA GLN A 279 -0.66 -12.21 10.44
C GLN A 279 0.56 -12.75 9.67
N PRO A 280 1.76 -12.70 10.25
CA PRO A 280 2.92 -13.42 9.72
C PRO A 280 2.67 -14.93 9.74
N LEU A 281 3.16 -15.64 8.73
CA LEU A 281 3.02 -17.08 8.58
C LEU A 281 4.36 -17.71 8.24
N ASN A 282 4.74 -18.72 9.01
CA ASN A 282 5.85 -19.59 8.67
C ASN A 282 5.31 -20.77 7.84
N LEU A 283 5.61 -20.79 6.53
CA LEU A 283 5.11 -21.80 5.61
C LEU A 283 5.77 -23.18 5.78
N GLN A 284 6.91 -23.27 6.46
CA GLN A 284 7.59 -24.53 6.74
C GLN A 284 7.11 -25.13 8.06
N SER A 285 6.91 -24.30 9.09
CA SER A 285 6.41 -24.70 10.41
C SER A 285 5.31 -23.75 10.87
N ILE A 286 4.05 -24.11 10.64
CA ILE A 286 2.89 -23.24 10.95
C ILE A 286 2.84 -22.87 12.45
N GLY A 287 3.31 -23.77 13.33
CA GLY A 287 3.37 -23.54 14.78
C GLY A 287 4.38 -22.46 15.20
N GLU A 288 5.32 -22.12 14.33
CA GLU A 288 6.33 -21.07 14.52
C GLU A 288 5.94 -19.78 13.76
N SER A 289 4.64 -19.58 13.48
CA SER A 289 4.16 -18.32 12.93
C SER A 289 4.25 -17.20 13.97
N GLY A 290 4.56 -16.00 13.51
CA GLY A 290 4.68 -14.83 14.39
C GLY A 290 3.34 -14.32 14.93
N LEU A 291 3.42 -13.41 15.89
CA LEU A 291 2.27 -12.70 16.45
C LEU A 291 1.68 -11.69 15.46
N LEU A 292 0.42 -11.30 15.71
CA LEU A 292 -0.26 -10.28 14.92
C LEU A 292 0.47 -8.93 14.99
N SER A 293 0.61 -8.28 13.84
CA SER A 293 1.02 -6.89 13.74
C SER A 293 -0.18 -5.98 13.45
N PHE A 294 -0.13 -4.76 13.95
CA PHE A 294 -1.16 -3.75 13.80
C PHE A 294 -0.58 -2.48 13.19
N GLY A 295 -1.21 -1.97 12.14
CA GLY A 295 -0.90 -0.68 11.55
C GLY A 295 -2.11 0.23 11.62
N GLY A 296 -1.91 1.52 11.83
CA GLY A 296 -2.96 2.52 11.78
C GLY A 296 -2.42 3.88 11.38
N GLY A 297 -3.23 4.67 10.68
CA GLY A 297 -2.78 5.96 10.20
C GLY A 297 -3.90 6.90 9.81
N MET A 298 -3.52 8.15 9.64
CA MET A 298 -4.39 9.24 9.22
C MET A 298 -3.68 10.08 8.16
N ALA A 299 -4.39 10.38 7.08
CA ALA A 299 -3.96 11.31 6.06
C ALA A 299 -4.87 12.54 6.04
N LEU A 300 -4.28 13.73 6.13
CA LEU A 300 -4.95 15.01 6.09
C LEU A 300 -4.48 15.81 4.87
N GLN A 301 -5.35 15.94 3.87
CA GLN A 301 -5.17 16.84 2.74
C GLN A 301 -5.45 18.28 3.19
N ILE A 302 -4.42 19.12 3.19
CA ILE A 302 -4.53 20.52 3.61
C ILE A 302 -4.86 21.40 2.40
N THR A 303 -4.15 21.19 1.29
CA THR A 303 -4.38 21.86 0.00
C THR A 303 -4.28 20.83 -1.14
N PRO A 304 -4.70 21.13 -2.38
CA PRO A 304 -4.54 20.19 -3.50
C PRO A 304 -3.09 19.76 -3.76
N PHE A 305 -2.11 20.52 -3.29
CA PHE A 305 -0.69 20.27 -3.49
C PHE A 305 0.06 19.87 -2.22
N PHE A 306 -0.61 19.79 -1.07
CA PHE A 306 0.03 19.47 0.21
C PHE A 306 -0.85 18.60 1.11
N ALA A 307 -0.30 17.50 1.58
CA ALA A 307 -0.91 16.63 2.58
C ALA A 307 0.08 16.24 3.68
N VAL A 308 -0.47 15.96 4.87
CA VAL A 308 0.28 15.48 6.03
C VAL A 308 -0.26 14.13 6.45
N HIS A 309 0.65 13.23 6.80
CA HIS A 309 0.36 11.86 7.19
C HIS A 309 0.93 11.57 8.57
N SER A 310 0.20 10.80 9.36
CA SER A 310 0.67 10.28 10.65
C SER A 310 0.30 8.81 10.76
N GLY A 311 1.19 8.02 11.33
CA GLY A 311 1.06 6.58 11.42
C GLY A 311 1.57 6.01 12.73
N PHE A 312 1.00 4.89 13.11
CA PHE A 312 1.43 4.03 14.19
C PHE A 312 1.51 2.59 13.67
N PHE A 313 2.57 1.89 14.02
CA PHE A 313 2.74 0.49 13.67
C PHE A 313 3.29 -0.27 14.86
N LEU A 314 2.73 -1.44 15.13
CA LEU A 314 3.17 -2.36 16.17
C LEU A 314 3.39 -3.73 15.55
N SER A 315 4.60 -4.25 15.63
CA SER A 315 4.93 -5.64 15.34
C SER A 315 5.97 -6.09 16.34
N GLY A 316 5.71 -7.22 16.99
CA GLY A 316 6.52 -7.58 18.15
C GLY A 316 6.37 -6.56 19.28
N GLY A 317 7.35 -6.53 20.18
CA GLY A 317 7.43 -5.56 21.27
C GLY A 317 7.92 -4.16 20.87
N ASN A 318 8.03 -3.84 19.58
CA ASN A 318 8.62 -2.59 19.09
C ASN A 318 7.58 -1.69 18.38
N PRO A 319 7.01 -0.68 19.08
CA PRO A 319 6.13 0.30 18.45
C PRO A 319 6.91 1.27 17.56
N ARG A 320 6.26 1.73 16.49
CA ARG A 320 6.80 2.71 15.55
C ARG A 320 5.80 3.83 15.32
N PHE A 321 6.30 5.05 15.29
CA PHE A 321 5.53 6.26 15.03
C PHE A 321 6.08 6.95 13.80
N SER A 322 5.22 7.22 12.83
CA SER A 322 5.63 7.82 11.57
C SER A 322 4.95 9.17 11.35
N LEU A 323 5.71 10.11 10.80
CA LEU A 323 5.21 11.38 10.30
C LEU A 323 5.70 11.57 8.87
N GLY A 324 4.78 11.95 8.00
CA GLY A 324 5.08 12.17 6.60
C GLY A 324 4.40 13.39 6.02
N SER A 325 4.96 13.90 4.95
CA SER A 325 4.40 14.99 4.16
C SER A 325 4.44 14.64 2.68
N GLU A 326 3.44 15.14 1.95
CA GLU A 326 3.30 14.95 0.52
C GLU A 326 3.14 16.29 -0.18
N PHE A 327 3.90 16.47 -1.26
CA PHE A 327 3.94 17.70 -2.04
C PHE A 327 3.70 17.40 -3.51
N MET A 328 2.75 18.08 -4.12
CA MET A 328 2.57 18.09 -5.57
C MET A 328 3.36 19.26 -6.17
N LEU A 329 4.42 18.93 -6.90
CA LEU A 329 5.33 19.86 -7.56
C LEU A 329 5.16 19.71 -9.07
N PHE A 330 4.31 20.55 -9.67
CA PHE A 330 3.92 20.44 -11.08
C PHE A 330 3.31 19.06 -11.39
N SER A 331 4.00 18.23 -12.19
CA SER A 331 3.59 16.87 -12.54
C SER A 331 4.22 15.78 -11.67
N TYR A 332 4.98 16.17 -10.64
CA TYR A 332 5.64 15.26 -9.72
C TYR A 332 5.00 15.29 -8.34
N LEU A 333 4.96 14.15 -7.68
CA LEU A 333 4.53 13.99 -6.29
C LEU A 333 5.73 13.53 -5.47
N ALA A 334 6.11 14.34 -4.49
CA ALA A 334 7.19 14.04 -3.55
C ALA A 334 6.62 13.63 -2.20
N ASN A 335 7.09 12.52 -1.63
CA ASN A 335 6.83 12.14 -0.24
C ASN A 335 8.12 12.21 0.58
N VAL A 336 8.02 12.78 1.77
CA VAL A 336 9.12 12.84 2.73
C VAL A 336 8.59 12.34 4.06
N ASN A 337 9.22 11.32 4.63
CA ASN A 337 8.78 10.73 5.89
C ASN A 337 9.94 10.48 6.84
N TYR A 338 9.59 10.49 8.12
CA TYR A 338 10.45 10.11 9.21
C TYR A 338 9.70 9.14 10.11
N THR A 339 10.34 8.01 10.42
CA THR A 339 9.78 6.97 11.29
C THR A 339 10.64 6.85 12.55
N LEU A 340 10.05 7.14 13.70
CA LEU A 340 10.66 6.87 15.00
C LEU A 340 10.31 5.44 15.41
N ASP A 341 11.32 4.61 15.64
CA ASP A 341 11.18 3.33 16.33
C ASP A 341 12.01 3.36 17.62
N LEU A 342 11.72 2.47 18.57
CA LEU A 342 12.46 2.40 19.83
C LEU A 342 13.91 1.88 19.64
N THR A 343 14.26 1.41 18.45
CA THR A 343 15.58 0.83 18.18
C THR A 343 16.54 1.78 17.47
N SER A 344 16.07 2.94 17.02
CA SER A 344 16.86 3.92 16.28
C SER A 344 17.29 5.10 17.15
N SER A 345 18.49 5.58 16.89
CA SER A 345 18.97 6.85 17.44
C SER A 345 18.41 8.02 16.63
N ILE A 346 18.14 9.14 17.29
CA ILE A 346 17.87 10.42 16.62
C ILE A 346 19.18 11.05 16.08
N ASN A 347 20.34 10.56 16.56
CA ASN A 347 21.66 11.00 16.11
C ASN A 347 22.60 9.79 15.90
N PRO A 348 22.86 9.38 14.64
CA PRO A 348 22.40 9.98 13.38
C PRO A 348 20.90 9.74 13.10
N ILE A 349 20.28 10.63 12.32
CA ILE A 349 18.88 10.48 11.87
C ILE A 349 18.77 9.21 11.04
N SER A 350 18.02 8.23 11.55
CA SER A 350 17.75 6.95 10.90
C SER A 350 16.28 6.86 10.47
N ARG A 351 15.94 5.98 9.53
CA ARG A 351 14.59 5.79 8.96
C ARG A 351 13.99 7.03 8.29
N PHE A 352 14.76 7.61 7.38
CA PHE A 352 14.29 8.68 6.51
C PHE A 352 13.95 8.12 5.13
N SER A 353 12.73 8.40 4.66
CA SER A 353 12.29 7.94 3.33
C SER A 353 11.92 9.12 2.43
N LEU A 354 12.38 9.08 1.20
CA LEU A 354 12.04 10.00 0.11
C LEU A 354 11.42 9.19 -1.04
N ALA A 355 10.27 9.64 -1.54
CA ALA A 355 9.70 9.09 -2.77
C ALA A 355 9.44 10.21 -3.77
N LEU A 356 9.77 9.97 -5.03
CA LEU A 356 9.44 10.84 -6.16
C LEU A 356 8.64 10.05 -7.16
N LYS A 357 7.41 10.48 -7.41
CA LYS A 357 6.46 9.85 -8.32
C LYS A 357 6.11 10.83 -9.43
N MET A 358 5.95 10.33 -10.64
CA MET A 358 5.52 11.10 -11.80
C MET A 358 4.23 10.48 -12.35
N ASN A 359 3.23 11.34 -12.53
CA ASN A 359 1.97 10.96 -13.15
C ASN A 359 2.11 11.09 -14.68
N LEU A 360 1.87 9.99 -15.39
CA LEU A 360 1.92 9.87 -16.85
C LEU A 360 0.55 9.96 -17.52
N GLY A 361 -0.51 10.15 -16.74
CA GLY A 361 -1.89 10.34 -17.19
C GLY A 361 -2.74 9.07 -17.17
N ASP A 362 -4.04 9.30 -17.40
CA ASP A 362 -5.10 8.32 -17.23
C ASP A 362 -5.49 7.61 -18.53
N LYS A 363 -4.78 7.90 -19.63
CA LYS A 363 -5.04 7.38 -20.98
C LYS A 363 -6.46 7.68 -21.47
N GLY A 364 -7.04 8.82 -21.08
CA GLY A 364 -8.35 9.28 -21.55
C GLY A 364 -9.53 8.73 -20.75
N ARG A 365 -9.29 7.96 -19.67
CA ARG A 365 -10.37 7.37 -18.84
C ARG A 365 -11.30 8.42 -18.25
N LYS A 366 -10.77 9.54 -17.79
CA LYS A 366 -11.55 10.65 -17.24
C LYS A 366 -12.39 11.33 -18.32
N SER A 367 -11.83 11.53 -19.51
CA SER A 367 -12.57 12.07 -20.66
C SER A 367 -13.72 11.14 -21.07
N ASP A 368 -13.50 9.82 -21.09
CA ASP A 368 -14.55 8.84 -21.37
C ASP A 368 -15.66 8.91 -20.32
N ALA A 369 -15.28 8.99 -19.04
CA ALA A 369 -16.21 9.10 -17.92
C ALA A 369 -17.05 10.39 -17.96
N GLU A 370 -16.44 11.52 -18.30
CA GLU A 370 -17.12 12.81 -18.47
C GLU A 370 -18.11 12.78 -19.64
N LYS A 371 -17.74 12.13 -20.75
CA LYS A 371 -18.62 11.96 -21.91
C LYS A 371 -19.83 11.07 -21.60
N VAL A 372 -19.65 10.00 -20.83
CA VAL A 372 -20.75 9.15 -20.34
C VAL A 372 -21.70 9.96 -19.46
N ASP A 373 -21.17 10.76 -18.54
CA ASP A 373 -21.97 11.60 -17.65
C ASP A 373 -22.77 12.66 -18.46
N GLU A 374 -22.16 13.25 -19.50
CA GLU A 374 -22.84 14.19 -20.41
C GLU A 374 -24.00 13.53 -21.19
N LEU A 375 -23.77 12.36 -21.78
CA LEU A 375 -24.80 11.60 -22.50
C LEU A 375 -25.95 11.20 -21.57
N TYR A 376 -25.63 10.78 -20.35
CA TYR A 376 -26.63 10.44 -19.35
C TYR A 376 -27.53 11.62 -18.97
N VAL A 377 -26.94 12.80 -18.74
CA VAL A 377 -27.68 14.03 -18.43
C VAL A 377 -28.58 14.44 -19.60
N LYS A 378 -28.08 14.39 -20.83
CA LYS A 378 -28.90 14.65 -22.03
C LYS A 378 -30.07 13.66 -22.17
N GLY A 379 -29.85 12.38 -21.87
CA GLY A 379 -30.91 11.39 -21.84
C GLY A 379 -31.97 11.67 -20.77
N LEU A 380 -31.57 12.17 -19.59
CA LEU A 380 -32.52 12.62 -18.58
C LEU A 380 -33.37 13.80 -19.09
N GLU A 381 -32.76 14.79 -19.74
CA GLU A 381 -33.48 15.92 -20.34
C GLU A 381 -34.51 15.45 -21.39
N ALA A 382 -34.12 14.55 -22.29
CA ALA A 382 -35.03 13.96 -23.28
C ALA A 382 -36.18 13.18 -22.63
N TYR A 383 -35.88 12.42 -21.57
CA TYR A 383 -36.88 11.68 -20.80
C TYR A 383 -37.90 12.62 -20.13
N TYR A 384 -37.44 13.74 -19.55
CA TYR A 384 -38.33 14.76 -18.98
C TYR A 384 -39.24 15.42 -20.03
N LEU A 385 -38.77 15.54 -21.27
CA LEU A 385 -39.54 16.06 -22.40
C LEU A 385 -40.44 14.98 -23.06
N LEU A 386 -40.52 13.77 -22.48
CA LEU A 386 -41.25 12.61 -23.02
C LEU A 386 -40.76 12.11 -24.39
N HIS A 387 -39.53 12.45 -24.78
CA HIS A 387 -38.86 11.89 -25.96
C HIS A 387 -38.16 10.57 -25.57
N LEU A 388 -38.96 9.52 -25.30
CA LEU A 388 -38.49 8.29 -24.65
C LEU A 388 -37.50 7.50 -25.52
N GLU A 389 -37.71 7.42 -26.83
CA GLU A 389 -36.84 6.71 -27.76
C GLU A 389 -35.49 7.42 -27.91
N GLU A 390 -35.49 8.76 -27.87
CA GLU A 390 -34.26 9.55 -27.88
C GLU A 390 -33.48 9.41 -26.57
N ALA A 391 -34.17 9.38 -25.43
CA ALA A 391 -33.55 9.13 -24.14
C ALA A 391 -32.86 7.75 -24.10
N ILE A 392 -33.54 6.71 -24.59
CA ILE A 392 -32.98 5.35 -24.69
C ILE A 392 -31.73 5.36 -25.57
N ARG A 393 -31.79 5.96 -26.77
CA ARG A 393 -30.65 6.05 -27.68
C ARG A 393 -29.42 6.70 -27.04
N LEU A 394 -29.61 7.84 -26.34
CA LEU A 394 -28.52 8.54 -25.65
C LEU A 394 -27.91 7.70 -24.52
N TRP A 395 -28.72 6.94 -23.80
CA TRP A 395 -28.23 6.02 -22.78
C TRP A 395 -27.55 4.79 -23.36
N GLU A 396 -27.98 4.28 -24.52
CA GLU A 396 -27.28 3.22 -25.24
C GLU A 396 -25.90 3.69 -25.72
N GLU A 397 -25.80 4.90 -26.29
CA GLU A 397 -24.50 5.52 -26.64
C GLU A 397 -23.57 5.66 -25.42
N ALA A 398 -24.12 5.95 -24.23
CA ALA A 398 -23.34 5.99 -23.00
C ALA A 398 -22.81 4.59 -22.62
N LEU A 399 -23.61 3.54 -22.81
CA LEU A 399 -23.22 2.15 -22.53
C LEU A 399 -22.22 1.58 -23.54
N GLU A 400 -22.14 2.12 -24.76
CA GLU A 400 -21.07 1.77 -25.70
C GLU A 400 -19.68 2.20 -25.18
N ILE A 401 -19.62 3.31 -24.44
CA ILE A 401 -18.39 3.84 -23.83
C ILE A 401 -18.09 3.12 -22.51
N ASP A 402 -19.08 3.06 -21.61
CA ASP A 402 -18.99 2.39 -20.31
C ASP A 402 -20.15 1.39 -20.12
N PRO A 403 -19.95 0.11 -20.50
CA PRO A 403 -20.97 -0.92 -20.34
C PRO A 403 -21.39 -1.18 -18.88
N GLY A 404 -20.59 -0.74 -17.90
CA GLY A 404 -20.86 -0.90 -16.48
C GLY A 404 -21.64 0.26 -15.86
N PHE A 405 -22.10 1.24 -16.65
CA PHE A 405 -22.77 2.43 -16.13
C PHE A 405 -24.22 2.13 -15.69
N ASP A 406 -24.37 1.60 -14.46
CA ASP A 406 -25.65 1.21 -13.86
C ASP A 406 -26.82 2.21 -14.05
N PRO A 407 -26.61 3.55 -13.92
CA PRO A 407 -27.70 4.51 -14.04
C PRO A 407 -28.35 4.51 -15.42
N ALA A 408 -27.59 4.35 -16.50
CA ALA A 408 -28.14 4.24 -17.86
C ALA A 408 -28.91 2.93 -18.05
N ILE A 409 -28.39 1.80 -17.53
CA ILE A 409 -29.07 0.50 -17.61
C ILE A 409 -30.44 0.56 -16.91
N ILE A 410 -30.51 1.18 -15.74
CA ILE A 410 -31.76 1.35 -14.99
C ILE A 410 -32.71 2.32 -15.72
N ALA A 411 -32.17 3.42 -16.24
CA ALA A 411 -32.96 4.43 -16.94
C ALA A 411 -33.59 3.89 -18.23
N ILE A 412 -32.84 3.14 -19.05
CA ILE A 412 -33.36 2.47 -20.26
C ILE A 412 -34.53 1.55 -19.91
N LYS A 413 -34.39 0.71 -18.87
CA LYS A 413 -35.47 -0.17 -18.43
C LYS A 413 -36.72 0.60 -18.01
N ALA A 414 -36.55 1.73 -17.31
CA ALA A 414 -37.66 2.58 -16.90
C ALA A 414 -38.35 3.27 -18.09
N ALA A 415 -37.58 3.77 -19.06
CA ALA A 415 -38.14 4.37 -20.27
C ALA A 415 -38.87 3.34 -21.14
N GLN A 416 -38.30 2.15 -21.34
CA GLN A 416 -38.95 1.08 -22.08
C GLN A 416 -40.29 0.68 -21.43
N ALA A 417 -40.30 0.50 -20.10
CA ALA A 417 -41.55 0.22 -19.38
C ALA A 417 -42.60 1.34 -19.56
N THR A 418 -42.16 2.59 -19.69
CA THR A 418 -43.05 3.73 -19.94
C THR A 418 -43.64 3.68 -21.35
N ILE A 419 -42.83 3.37 -22.37
CA ILE A 419 -43.28 3.18 -23.75
C ILE A 419 -44.32 2.04 -23.81
N ASP A 420 -44.01 0.88 -23.21
CA ASP A 420 -44.90 -0.28 -23.20
C ASP A 420 -46.27 0.03 -22.57
N ILE A 421 -46.31 0.90 -21.54
CA ILE A 421 -47.55 1.36 -20.92
C ILE A 421 -48.32 2.29 -21.86
N GLN A 422 -47.65 3.23 -22.53
CA GLN A 422 -48.29 4.14 -23.49
C GLN A 422 -48.91 3.38 -24.66
N GLU A 423 -48.22 2.36 -25.18
CA GLU A 423 -48.74 1.50 -26.23
C GLU A 423 -50.00 0.75 -25.81
N LYS A 424 -49.99 0.14 -24.61
CA LYS A 424 -51.17 -0.54 -24.06
C LYS A 424 -52.36 0.39 -23.89
N ILE A 425 -52.14 1.61 -23.40
CA ILE A 425 -53.22 2.62 -23.27
C ILE A 425 -53.80 2.96 -24.64
N ARG A 426 -52.95 3.18 -25.64
CA ARG A 426 -53.38 3.49 -27.01
C ARG A 426 -54.16 2.35 -27.63
N ASP A 427 -53.77 1.10 -27.37
CA ASP A 427 -54.47 -0.07 -27.92
C ASP A 427 -55.83 -0.28 -27.27
N ILE A 428 -55.97 -0.02 -25.96
CA ILE A 428 -57.28 -0.01 -25.28
C ILE A 428 -58.19 1.08 -25.87
N GLN A 429 -57.67 2.28 -26.10
CA GLN A 429 -58.43 3.41 -26.67
C GLN A 429 -58.88 3.19 -28.13
N LYS A 430 -58.31 2.21 -28.84
CA LYS A 430 -58.71 1.85 -30.21
C LYS A 430 -59.73 0.72 -30.28
N LEU A 431 -59.97 0.02 -29.16
CA LEU A 431 -60.91 -1.10 -29.06
C LEU A 431 -62.33 -0.65 -28.63
N GLU A 432 -62.47 0.58 -28.17
CA GLU A 432 -63.75 1.33 -28.08
C GLU A 432 -64.01 2.11 -29.36
#